data_AF-A0A7L7KYU1-F1
#
_entry.id   AF-A0A7L7KYU1-F1
#
_cell.length_a   1.000
_cell.length_b   1.000
_cell.length_c   1.000
_cell.angle_alpha   90.00
_cell.angle_beta   90.00
_cell.angle_gamma   90.00
#
_symmetry.space_group_name_H-M   'P 1'
#
loop_
_entity.id
_entity.type
_entity.pdbx_description
1 polymer ?
#
loop_
_entity_poly.entity_id
_entity_poly.type
_entity_poly.pdbx_seq_one_letter_code
_entity_poly.pdbx_strand_id
1 'polypeptide(L)'
;MKKTTIFGIFAAALISVGGIFTATTTDTKASAIPTVFVRKITRLYTSDGELINNRALGEYTSWIVGKTGFIDGAEYYQVATNEYVKASDGQIYNDLDNDVPLGTYKPDTHKISDYFVKYVNALHKANGSEPVHTNADFENYAMQRAAQQNGNVLDHTTATRNLNENLSSDGLAYLLKWGYVHSDRDVAYYVLKDWYTDEYNTIPMGQAGHFGHSANVLYAGPTIGFGISNNAAAFVADPVGASSYDAFNWLYNYAGTTPNTNFISKDSVPE
;
A
#
# COMPACT_ATOMS: atom_id res chain seq x y z
N MET A 1 -1.26 91.85 -11.14
CA MET A 1 -2.62 92.07 -10.58
C MET A 1 -3.20 90.71 -10.21
N LYS A 2 -3.56 90.51 -8.93
CA LYS A 2 -4.46 89.46 -8.38
C LYS A 2 -3.99 87.99 -8.60
N LYS A 3 -4.02 87.05 -7.67
CA LYS A 3 -4.59 86.92 -6.31
C LYS A 3 -4.21 85.49 -5.82
N THR A 4 -3.86 85.34 -4.54
CA THR A 4 -4.15 84.21 -3.59
C THR A 4 -3.92 82.74 -4.00
N THR A 5 -3.56 81.73 -3.18
CA THR A 5 -3.09 81.54 -1.78
C THR A 5 -3.16 80.01 -1.52
N ILE A 6 -2.13 79.44 -0.87
CA ILE A 6 -2.07 78.26 0.05
C ILE A 6 -2.07 76.78 -0.45
N PHE A 7 -0.95 76.13 -0.08
CA PHE A 7 -0.62 74.79 0.47
C PHE A 7 -1.23 73.47 -0.07
N GLY A 8 -0.31 72.50 -0.25
CA GLY A 8 -0.57 71.06 -0.17
C GLY A 8 0.71 70.25 -0.34
N ILE A 9 1.22 69.68 0.76
CA ILE A 9 2.48 68.92 0.93
C ILE A 9 2.43 67.58 0.18
N PHE A 10 3.50 67.16 -0.51
CA PHE A 10 3.91 65.74 -0.59
C PHE A 10 5.42 65.55 -0.83
N ALA A 11 6.05 64.91 0.16
CA ALA A 11 7.14 63.93 0.17
C ALA A 11 8.31 64.03 -0.82
N ALA A 12 9.54 64.15 -0.27
CA ALA A 12 10.75 63.67 -0.90
C ALA A 12 11.71 63.03 0.12
N ALA A 13 11.97 61.73 -0.10
CA ALA A 13 13.18 60.95 0.11
C ALA A 13 13.97 61.04 1.44
N LEU A 14 14.12 59.88 2.08
CA LEU A 14 15.33 59.51 2.83
C LEU A 14 15.63 58.01 2.60
N ILE A 15 16.79 57.75 1.97
CA ILE A 15 17.41 56.44 1.81
C ILE A 15 18.30 56.20 3.03
N SER A 16 18.21 55.03 3.68
CA SER A 16 19.36 54.45 4.39
C SER A 16 19.22 52.93 4.61
N VAL A 17 19.98 52.20 3.80
CA VAL A 17 20.89 51.07 4.13
C VAL A 17 20.39 49.96 5.08
N GLY A 18 20.05 48.82 4.45
CA GLY A 18 20.69 47.52 4.64
C GLY A 18 21.09 47.05 6.04
N GLY A 19 20.27 46.19 6.63
CA GLY A 19 20.61 45.32 7.75
C GLY A 19 19.56 44.21 7.89
N ILE A 20 19.65 43.16 7.08
CA ILE A 20 18.81 41.97 7.24
C ILE A 20 19.33 41.19 8.44
N PHE A 21 18.61 41.25 9.56
CA PHE A 21 18.72 40.28 10.64
C PHE A 21 18.08 38.96 10.17
N THR A 22 18.90 37.99 9.75
CA THR A 22 18.44 36.60 9.64
C THR A 22 18.46 35.97 11.03
N ALA A 23 17.30 35.95 11.69
CA ALA A 23 17.10 35.09 12.84
C ALA A 23 17.04 33.64 12.36
N THR A 24 18.11 32.87 12.59
CA THR A 24 18.05 31.40 12.47
C THR A 24 17.26 30.87 13.65
N THR A 25 15.97 30.60 13.43
CA THR A 25 15.19 29.75 14.33
C THR A 25 15.74 28.34 14.22
N THR A 26 16.43 27.87 15.24
CA THR A 26 16.65 26.44 15.42
C THR A 26 15.30 25.81 15.74
N ASP A 27 14.66 25.23 14.72
CA ASP A 27 13.51 24.34 14.90
C ASP A 27 13.97 23.10 15.67
N THR A 28 13.87 23.15 16.99
CA THR A 28 13.80 21.92 17.78
C THR A 28 12.45 21.28 17.48
N LYS A 29 12.41 20.44 16.44
CA LYS A 29 11.23 19.63 16.15
C LYS A 29 10.89 18.82 17.39
N ALA A 30 9.77 19.15 18.04
CA ALA A 30 9.21 18.33 19.08
C ALA A 30 8.95 16.93 18.50
N SER A 31 9.34 15.88 19.23
CA SER A 31 9.05 14.50 18.83
C SER A 31 7.54 14.36 18.65
N ALA A 32 7.09 14.12 17.42
CA ALA A 32 5.69 13.83 17.15
C ALA A 32 5.29 12.57 17.93
N ILE A 33 4.14 12.61 18.59
CA ILE A 33 3.62 11.48 19.35
C ILE A 33 2.83 10.59 18.36
N PRO A 34 3.18 9.30 18.20
CA PRO A 34 2.49 8.43 17.26
C PRO A 34 1.03 8.23 17.66
N THR A 35 0.16 8.01 16.67
CA THR A 35 -1.25 7.66 16.87
C THR A 35 -1.62 6.40 16.07
N VAL A 36 -2.65 5.67 16.49
CA VAL A 36 -3.25 4.54 15.77
C VAL A 36 -4.70 4.86 15.45
N PHE A 37 -5.07 4.73 14.18
CA PHE A 37 -6.43 4.87 13.66
C PHE A 37 -7.07 3.53 13.42
N VAL A 38 -8.29 3.36 13.92
CA VAL A 38 -9.04 2.11 13.78
C VAL A 38 -10.27 2.35 12.91
N ARG A 39 -10.52 1.48 11.93
CA ARG A 39 -11.63 1.60 10.95
C ARG A 39 -12.90 0.84 11.34
N LYS A 40 -12.81 0.03 12.38
CA LYS A 40 -13.88 -0.80 12.92
C LYS A 40 -13.85 -0.70 14.44
N ILE A 41 -14.89 -1.21 15.10
CA ILE A 41 -14.84 -1.42 16.54
C ILE A 41 -13.67 -2.37 16.84
N THR A 42 -12.63 -1.87 17.50
CA THR A 42 -11.37 -2.60 17.72
C THR A 42 -11.27 -3.06 19.17
N ARG A 43 -11.00 -4.36 19.34
CA ARG A 43 -10.85 -5.01 20.65
C ARG A 43 -9.57 -4.56 21.33
N LEU A 44 -9.62 -4.53 22.66
CA LEU A 44 -8.50 -4.17 23.52
C LEU A 44 -8.02 -5.40 24.29
N TYR A 45 -6.71 -5.44 24.53
CA TYR A 45 -6.03 -6.54 25.22
C TYR A 45 -5.19 -5.99 26.37
N THR A 46 -5.00 -6.79 27.42
CA THR A 46 -4.04 -6.48 28.50
C THR A 46 -2.62 -6.80 28.04
N SER A 47 -1.61 -6.39 28.80
CA SER A 47 -0.21 -6.77 28.55
C SER A 47 0.05 -8.27 28.58
N ASP A 48 -0.83 -9.03 29.23
CA ASP A 48 -0.75 -10.49 29.34
C ASP A 48 -1.50 -11.21 28.21
N GLY A 49 -2.10 -10.46 27.26
CA GLY A 49 -2.84 -11.02 26.12
C GLY A 49 -4.32 -11.28 26.36
N GLU A 50 -4.80 -11.00 27.58
CA GLU A 50 -6.20 -11.20 27.94
C GLU A 50 -7.11 -10.19 27.25
N LEU A 51 -8.21 -10.67 26.68
CA LEU A 51 -9.20 -9.82 26.03
C LEU A 51 -9.98 -8.98 27.06
N ILE A 52 -10.02 -7.66 26.86
CA ILE A 52 -10.82 -6.73 27.65
C ILE A 52 -12.24 -6.71 27.07
N ASN A 53 -13.21 -7.28 27.80
CA ASN A 53 -14.56 -7.51 27.28
C ASN A 53 -15.56 -6.35 27.51
N ASN A 54 -15.24 -5.41 28.41
CA ASN A 54 -16.16 -4.34 28.82
C ASN A 54 -15.96 -3.01 28.07
N ARG A 55 -14.99 -2.92 27.15
CA ARG A 55 -14.76 -1.75 26.31
C ARG A 55 -13.98 -2.07 25.04
N ALA A 56 -14.09 -1.19 24.05
CA ALA A 56 -13.40 -1.25 22.76
C ALA A 56 -13.10 0.18 22.29
N LEU A 57 -12.26 0.32 21.27
CA LEU A 57 -12.13 1.58 20.55
C LEU A 57 -13.31 1.72 19.57
N GLY A 58 -13.89 2.91 19.51
CA GLY A 58 -14.93 3.24 18.53
C GLY A 58 -14.38 3.19 17.11
N GLU A 59 -15.22 2.84 16.15
CA GLU A 59 -14.84 2.91 14.73
C GLU A 59 -14.46 4.35 14.31
N TYR A 60 -13.52 4.45 13.38
CA TYR A 60 -13.00 5.70 12.83
C TYR A 60 -12.42 6.68 13.87
N THR A 61 -11.78 6.15 14.90
CA THR A 61 -11.12 6.96 15.94
C THR A 61 -9.60 6.80 15.91
N SER A 62 -8.88 7.87 16.27
CA SER A 62 -7.41 7.89 16.39
C SER A 62 -6.99 7.99 17.85
N TRP A 63 -5.94 7.26 18.23
CA TRP A 63 -5.48 7.13 19.62
C TRP A 63 -3.98 7.29 19.71
N ILE A 64 -3.50 8.07 20.67
CA ILE A 64 -2.06 8.19 20.93
C ILE A 64 -1.47 6.82 21.31
N VAL A 65 -0.34 6.50 20.70
CA VAL A 65 0.44 5.29 20.98
C VAL A 65 1.51 5.61 22.01
N GLY A 66 1.47 4.86 23.10
CA GLY A 66 2.50 4.86 24.15
C GLY A 66 3.63 3.91 23.76
N LYS A 67 3.61 2.71 24.33
CA LYS A 67 4.58 1.64 24.02
C LYS A 67 4.11 0.78 22.86
N THR A 68 5.05 0.30 22.07
CA THR A 68 4.84 -0.80 21.14
C THR A 68 5.49 -2.06 21.70
N GLY A 69 4.93 -3.24 21.41
CA GLY A 69 5.45 -4.49 21.95
C GLY A 69 4.72 -5.72 21.42
N PHE A 70 5.23 -6.89 21.80
CA PHE A 70 4.66 -8.18 21.41
C PHE A 70 3.90 -8.79 22.58
N ILE A 71 2.73 -9.35 22.26
CA ILE A 71 1.93 -10.16 23.17
C ILE A 71 1.58 -11.43 22.41
N ASP A 72 1.99 -12.59 22.93
CA ASP A 72 1.84 -13.91 22.29
C ASP A 72 2.30 -13.95 20.82
N GLY A 73 3.39 -13.26 20.52
CA GLY A 73 4.00 -13.26 19.18
C GLY A 73 3.32 -12.36 18.15
N ALA A 74 2.22 -11.67 18.50
CA ALA A 74 1.62 -10.63 17.67
C ALA A 74 2.02 -9.23 18.16
N GLU A 75 2.15 -8.27 17.25
CA GLU A 75 2.51 -6.89 17.57
C GLU A 75 1.28 -6.08 18.03
N TYR A 76 1.48 -5.25 19.06
CA TYR A 76 0.46 -4.40 19.63
C TYR A 76 0.94 -2.98 19.90
N TYR A 77 -0.02 -2.05 19.89
CA TYR A 77 0.16 -0.65 20.24
C TYR A 77 -0.59 -0.31 21.53
N GLN A 78 0.11 0.26 22.50
CA GLN A 78 -0.50 0.69 23.76
C GLN A 78 -1.30 1.97 23.53
N VAL A 79 -2.58 1.95 23.87
CA VAL A 79 -3.48 3.12 23.77
C VAL A 79 -3.92 3.66 25.13
N ALA A 80 -3.75 2.87 26.20
CA ALA A 80 -3.90 3.32 27.59
C ALA A 80 -3.09 2.43 28.56
N THR A 81 -3.14 2.73 29.86
CA THR A 81 -2.51 1.89 30.90
C THR A 81 -3.07 0.46 30.84
N ASN A 82 -2.21 -0.50 30.51
CA ASN A 82 -2.59 -1.91 30.34
C ASN A 82 -3.68 -2.17 29.28
N GLU A 83 -3.80 -1.32 28.26
CA GLU A 83 -4.73 -1.52 27.14
C GLU A 83 -3.99 -1.39 25.81
N TYR A 84 -4.12 -2.42 24.99
CA TYR A 84 -3.36 -2.60 23.77
C TYR A 84 -4.27 -2.99 22.61
N VAL A 85 -4.01 -2.44 21.43
CA VAL A 85 -4.65 -2.87 20.17
C VAL A 85 -3.68 -3.69 19.34
N LYS A 86 -4.17 -4.70 18.64
CA LYS A 86 -3.36 -5.40 17.65
C LYS A 86 -2.95 -4.44 16.55
N ALA A 87 -1.70 -4.50 16.13
CA ALA A 87 -1.21 -3.71 15.01
C ALA A 87 -2.01 -3.99 13.72
N SER A 88 -2.52 -5.21 13.54
CA SER A 88 -3.37 -5.56 12.40
C SER A 88 -4.78 -4.96 12.43
N ASP A 89 -5.23 -4.45 13.58
CA ASP A 89 -6.57 -3.88 13.74
C ASP A 89 -6.58 -2.34 13.66
N GLY A 90 -5.43 -1.72 13.39
CA GLY A 90 -5.30 -0.26 13.24
C GLY A 90 -4.14 0.17 12.35
N GLN A 91 -4.21 1.40 11.85
CA GLN A 91 -3.16 2.03 11.03
C GLN A 91 -2.45 3.09 11.87
N ILE A 92 -1.12 3.07 11.97
CA ILE A 92 -0.37 4.10 12.69
C ILE A 92 -0.30 5.37 11.83
N TYR A 93 -0.68 6.51 12.40
CA TYR A 93 -0.44 7.85 11.87
C TYR A 93 0.43 8.66 12.82
N ASN A 94 1.48 9.31 12.31
CA ASN A 94 2.13 10.41 13.02
C ASN A 94 1.50 11.70 12.50
N ASP A 95 0.50 12.25 13.19
CA ASP A 95 -0.30 13.32 12.60
C ASP A 95 0.37 14.70 12.75
N LEU A 96 0.58 15.39 11.62
CA LEU A 96 -0.11 16.63 11.28
C LEU A 96 0.44 17.15 9.93
N ASP A 97 -0.43 17.10 8.92
CA ASP A 97 -0.51 18.04 7.78
C ASP A 97 0.77 18.41 7.02
N ASN A 98 1.53 17.40 6.60
CA ASN A 98 2.49 17.57 5.53
C ASN A 98 2.14 16.54 4.45
N ASP A 99 2.45 16.82 3.17
CA ASP A 99 3.01 15.75 2.34
C ASP A 99 3.84 14.90 3.30
N VAL A 100 3.44 13.66 3.59
CA VAL A 100 4.42 12.71 4.14
C VAL A 100 5.56 12.91 3.14
N PRO A 101 6.73 13.43 3.53
CA PRO A 101 7.84 13.36 2.61
C PRO A 101 7.90 11.86 2.45
N LEU A 102 7.44 11.37 1.29
CA LEU A 102 7.85 10.09 0.77
C LEU A 102 9.30 10.12 1.17
N GLY A 103 9.71 9.21 2.08
CA GLY A 103 11.13 9.10 2.38
C GLY A 103 11.82 9.15 1.02
N THR A 104 13.04 9.64 0.91
CA THR A 104 13.72 9.85 -0.37
C THR A 104 13.57 8.71 -1.42
N TYR A 105 13.09 7.52 -1.03
CA TYR A 105 12.27 6.62 -1.84
C TYR A 105 11.47 7.28 -2.96
N LYS A 106 12.01 7.06 -4.15
CA LYS A 106 11.35 7.27 -5.43
C LYS A 106 11.17 5.88 -6.03
N PRO A 107 9.93 5.42 -6.26
CA PRO A 107 9.69 4.10 -6.81
C PRO A 107 10.33 3.95 -8.19
N ASP A 108 10.97 2.81 -8.39
CA ASP A 108 11.49 2.35 -9.67
C ASP A 108 10.64 1.17 -10.13
N THR A 109 9.80 1.39 -11.13
CA THR A 109 8.82 0.39 -11.58
C THR A 109 9.47 -0.90 -12.10
N HIS A 110 10.71 -0.84 -12.60
CA HIS A 110 11.44 -2.04 -13.02
C HIS A 110 11.89 -2.84 -11.80
N LYS A 111 12.44 -2.18 -10.77
CA LYS A 111 12.81 -2.87 -9.52
C LYS A 111 11.61 -3.44 -8.80
N ILE A 112 10.47 -2.73 -8.81
CA ILE A 112 9.22 -3.25 -8.25
C ILE A 112 8.82 -4.54 -8.99
N SER A 113 8.87 -4.55 -10.33
CA SER A 113 8.62 -5.76 -11.12
C SER A 113 9.58 -6.90 -10.77
N ASP A 114 10.89 -6.60 -10.64
CA ASP A 114 11.89 -7.59 -10.23
C ASP A 114 11.58 -8.21 -8.86
N TYR A 115 11.23 -7.39 -7.86
CA TYR A 115 10.82 -7.89 -6.55
C TYR A 115 9.52 -8.69 -6.64
N PHE A 116 8.56 -8.26 -7.46
CA PHE A 116 7.30 -8.96 -7.64
C PHE A 116 7.53 -10.38 -8.18
N VAL A 117 8.37 -10.54 -9.21
CA VAL A 117 8.73 -11.85 -9.77
C VAL A 117 9.45 -12.72 -8.74
N LYS A 118 10.34 -12.14 -7.91
CA LYS A 118 10.99 -12.86 -6.80
C LYS A 118 9.97 -13.34 -5.76
N TYR A 119 8.99 -12.50 -5.42
CA TYR A 119 7.95 -12.86 -4.46
C TYR A 119 6.99 -13.91 -5.02
N VAL A 120 6.58 -13.82 -6.29
CA VAL A 120 5.77 -14.88 -6.94
C VAL A 120 6.54 -16.21 -6.93
N ASN A 121 7.84 -16.21 -7.21
CA ASN A 121 8.63 -17.44 -7.11
C ASN A 121 8.74 -17.98 -5.67
N ALA A 122 8.84 -17.11 -4.67
CA ALA A 122 8.78 -17.53 -3.28
C ALA A 122 7.41 -18.12 -2.92
N LEU A 123 6.33 -17.54 -3.45
CA LEU A 123 4.96 -18.01 -3.27
C LEU A 123 4.74 -19.37 -3.95
N HIS A 124 5.19 -19.54 -5.19
CA HIS A 124 5.14 -20.80 -5.93
C HIS A 124 5.89 -21.90 -5.17
N LYS A 125 7.09 -21.60 -4.67
CA LYS A 125 7.86 -22.53 -3.82
C LYS A 125 7.11 -22.94 -2.56
N ALA A 126 6.44 -22.01 -1.88
CA ALA A 126 5.66 -22.30 -0.67
C ALA A 126 4.40 -23.17 -0.94
N ASN A 127 3.96 -23.25 -2.20
CA ASN A 127 2.78 -23.98 -2.62
C ASN A 127 3.09 -25.14 -3.60
N GLY A 128 4.37 -25.48 -3.78
CA GLY A 128 4.81 -26.57 -4.66
C GLY A 128 4.53 -26.36 -6.15
N SER A 129 4.36 -25.12 -6.60
CA SER A 129 4.17 -24.77 -8.01
C SER A 129 5.49 -24.50 -8.71
N GLU A 130 5.53 -24.72 -10.03
CA GLU A 130 6.72 -24.50 -10.85
C GLU A 130 7.15 -23.03 -10.84
N PRO A 131 8.46 -22.73 -10.84
CA PRO A 131 8.94 -21.36 -10.87
C PRO A 131 8.55 -20.65 -12.18
N VAL A 132 8.44 -19.33 -12.09
CA VAL A 132 8.13 -18.43 -13.20
C VAL A 132 9.33 -17.54 -13.52
N HIS A 133 9.31 -16.99 -14.73
CA HIS A 133 10.29 -16.01 -15.18
C HIS A 133 9.57 -14.83 -15.85
N THR A 134 10.32 -13.75 -16.10
CA THR A 134 9.82 -12.59 -16.84
C THR A 134 10.73 -12.29 -18.02
N ASN A 135 10.25 -11.42 -18.91
CA ASN A 135 11.04 -10.86 -20.00
C ASN A 135 10.50 -9.46 -20.35
N ALA A 136 11.28 -8.71 -21.13
CA ALA A 136 10.93 -7.33 -21.49
C ALA A 136 9.57 -7.21 -22.22
N ASP A 137 9.14 -8.22 -22.97
CA ASP A 137 7.84 -8.18 -23.66
C ASP A 137 6.68 -8.27 -22.66
N PHE A 138 6.76 -9.17 -21.68
CA PHE A 138 5.75 -9.30 -20.62
C PHE A 138 5.76 -8.12 -19.66
N GLU A 139 6.93 -7.61 -19.27
CA GLU A 139 7.04 -6.40 -18.44
C GLU A 139 6.42 -5.19 -19.15
N ASN A 140 6.76 -4.95 -20.42
CA ASN A 140 6.21 -3.84 -21.18
C ASN A 140 4.70 -3.96 -21.38
N TYR A 141 4.21 -5.17 -21.64
CA TYR A 141 2.78 -5.40 -21.78
C TYR A 141 2.04 -5.18 -20.46
N ALA A 142 2.57 -5.67 -19.33
CA ALA A 142 1.97 -5.42 -18.02
C ALA A 142 1.95 -3.93 -17.66
N MET A 143 3.03 -3.20 -17.95
CA MET A 143 3.10 -1.74 -17.76
C MET A 143 2.06 -1.01 -18.63
N GLN A 144 1.90 -1.43 -19.89
CA GLN A 144 0.84 -0.92 -20.75
C GLN A 144 -0.55 -1.20 -20.16
N ARG A 145 -0.79 -2.42 -19.66
CA ARG A 145 -2.07 -2.80 -19.05
C ARG A 145 -2.40 -1.96 -17.83
N ALA A 146 -1.43 -1.74 -16.94
CA ALA A 146 -1.58 -0.87 -15.77
C ALA A 146 -1.85 0.60 -16.17
N ALA A 147 -1.26 1.09 -17.26
CA ALA A 147 -1.49 2.45 -17.76
C ALA A 147 -2.85 2.64 -18.45
N GLN A 148 -3.45 1.56 -18.96
CA GLN A 148 -4.76 1.60 -19.62
C GLN A 148 -5.94 1.66 -18.64
N GLN A 149 -5.72 1.31 -17.37
CA GLN A 149 -6.77 1.33 -16.36
C GLN A 149 -7.05 2.75 -15.86
N ASN A 150 -8.29 2.96 -15.38
CA ASN A 150 -8.73 4.25 -14.86
C ASN A 150 -9.10 4.16 -13.38
N GLY A 151 -8.12 3.90 -12.52
CA GLY A 151 -8.31 3.83 -11.07
C GLY A 151 -9.38 2.82 -10.68
N ASN A 152 -10.47 3.29 -10.09
CA ASN A 152 -11.59 2.46 -9.64
C ASN A 152 -12.41 1.82 -10.78
N VAL A 153 -12.08 2.10 -12.04
CA VAL A 153 -12.68 1.46 -13.22
C VAL A 153 -11.64 0.59 -13.89
N LEU A 154 -11.67 -0.70 -13.57
CA LEU A 154 -10.81 -1.73 -14.14
C LEU A 154 -11.52 -2.41 -15.32
N ASP A 155 -10.80 -2.61 -16.43
CA ASP A 155 -11.35 -3.13 -17.67
C ASP A 155 -10.41 -4.15 -18.32
N HIS A 156 -10.79 -5.42 -18.23
CA HIS A 156 -10.13 -6.55 -18.88
C HIS A 156 -10.38 -6.60 -20.39
N THR A 157 -11.47 -6.02 -20.90
CA THR A 157 -11.89 -6.18 -22.30
C THR A 157 -10.98 -5.44 -23.29
N THR A 158 -10.18 -4.51 -22.79
CA THR A 158 -9.19 -3.76 -23.57
C THR A 158 -7.88 -4.52 -23.79
N ALA A 159 -7.71 -5.69 -23.18
CA ALA A 159 -6.52 -6.52 -23.38
C ALA A 159 -6.43 -6.97 -24.85
N THR A 160 -5.26 -6.79 -25.45
CA THR A 160 -5.01 -7.17 -26.86
C THR A 160 -4.40 -8.55 -27.01
N ARG A 161 -4.06 -9.21 -25.89
CA ARG A 161 -3.45 -10.53 -25.83
C ARG A 161 -4.31 -11.44 -24.96
N ASN A 162 -4.40 -12.70 -25.35
CA ASN A 162 -5.08 -13.73 -24.57
C ASN A 162 -4.12 -14.30 -23.51
N LEU A 163 -3.95 -13.55 -22.43
CA LEU A 163 -3.14 -13.90 -21.26
C LEU A 163 -4.04 -13.94 -20.03
N ASN A 164 -3.61 -14.64 -18.98
CA ASN A 164 -4.24 -14.45 -17.68
C ASN A 164 -3.91 -13.04 -17.17
N GLU A 165 -4.85 -12.41 -16.47
CA GLU A 165 -4.69 -11.04 -16.00
C GLU A 165 -5.30 -10.84 -14.62
N ASN A 166 -4.56 -10.18 -13.73
CA ASN A 166 -5.11 -9.51 -12.56
C ASN A 166 -4.96 -8.00 -12.73
N LEU A 167 -5.95 -7.24 -12.26
CA LEU A 167 -5.91 -5.79 -12.20
C LEU A 167 -6.14 -5.34 -10.76
N SER A 168 -5.60 -4.18 -10.40
CA SER A 168 -5.87 -3.51 -9.13
C SER A 168 -5.93 -2.00 -9.34
N SER A 169 -6.83 -1.33 -8.62
CA SER A 169 -6.92 0.13 -8.55
C SER A 169 -5.84 0.75 -7.65
N ASP A 170 -5.09 -0.07 -6.90
CA ASP A 170 -4.06 0.38 -5.98
C ASP A 170 -2.75 0.69 -6.74
N GLY A 171 -2.75 1.81 -7.49
CA GLY A 171 -1.57 2.34 -8.16
C GLY A 171 -0.59 3.06 -7.23
N LEU A 172 0.55 3.51 -7.77
CA LEU A 172 1.61 4.18 -7.00
C LEU A 172 1.11 5.40 -6.23
N ALA A 173 0.19 6.20 -6.78
CA ALA A 173 -0.33 7.39 -6.09
C ALA A 173 -1.09 7.00 -4.81
N TYR A 174 -1.82 5.88 -4.84
CA TYR A 174 -2.49 5.34 -3.66
C TYR A 174 -1.47 4.74 -2.70
N LEU A 175 -0.57 3.88 -3.17
CA LEU A 175 0.37 3.16 -2.31
C LEU A 175 1.34 4.10 -1.58
N LEU A 176 1.88 5.09 -2.27
CA LEU A 176 2.77 6.11 -1.71
C LEU A 176 2.07 6.96 -0.64
N LYS A 177 0.75 7.17 -0.76
CA LYS A 177 -0.02 8.01 0.17
C LYS A 177 -0.65 7.22 1.32
N TRP A 178 -1.10 5.99 1.06
CA TRP A 178 -1.97 5.22 1.95
C TRP A 178 -1.53 3.77 2.16
N GLY A 179 -0.74 3.20 1.24
CA GLY A 179 -0.24 1.82 1.32
C GLY A 179 0.96 1.63 2.24
N TYR A 180 1.51 2.70 2.80
CA TYR A 180 2.64 2.68 3.75
C TYR A 180 3.88 1.93 3.20
N VAL A 181 4.19 2.16 1.92
CA VAL A 181 5.34 1.56 1.22
C VAL A 181 6.58 2.47 1.33
N HIS A 182 7.74 1.88 1.65
CA HIS A 182 9.00 2.63 1.84
C HIS A 182 10.13 2.19 0.90
N SER A 183 9.87 1.16 0.09
CA SER A 183 10.83 0.56 -0.84
C SER A 183 10.10 -0.10 -2.02
N ASP A 184 10.83 -0.35 -3.11
CA ASP A 184 10.30 -1.08 -4.28
C ASP A 184 9.80 -2.48 -3.89
N ARG A 185 10.49 -3.08 -2.92
CA ARG A 185 10.14 -4.35 -2.30
C ARG A 185 8.80 -4.29 -1.57
N ASP A 186 8.54 -3.24 -0.80
CA ASP A 186 7.26 -3.09 -0.09
C ASP A 186 6.09 -2.96 -1.06
N VAL A 187 6.26 -2.21 -2.17
CA VAL A 187 5.24 -2.08 -3.20
C VAL A 187 4.91 -3.45 -3.81
N ALA A 188 5.93 -4.20 -4.21
CA ALA A 188 5.76 -5.53 -4.78
C ALA A 188 5.05 -6.48 -3.80
N TYR A 189 5.46 -6.47 -2.53
CA TYR A 189 4.85 -7.31 -1.50
C TYR A 189 3.39 -6.93 -1.21
N TYR A 190 3.08 -5.63 -1.13
CA TYR A 190 1.73 -5.15 -0.90
C TYR A 190 0.78 -5.65 -1.98
N VAL A 191 1.12 -5.43 -3.26
CA VAL A 191 0.23 -5.76 -4.37
C VAL A 191 0.07 -7.29 -4.51
N LEU A 192 1.14 -8.05 -4.30
CA LEU A 192 1.04 -9.51 -4.29
C LEU A 192 0.12 -10.00 -3.17
N LYS A 193 0.24 -9.42 -1.96
CA LYS A 193 -0.60 -9.77 -0.82
C LYS A 193 -2.07 -9.45 -1.08
N ASP A 194 -2.35 -8.28 -1.63
CA ASP A 194 -3.71 -7.86 -1.99
C ASP A 194 -4.38 -8.90 -2.90
N TRP A 195 -3.76 -9.22 -4.04
CA TRP A 195 -4.25 -10.25 -4.96
C TRP A 195 -4.28 -11.65 -4.35
N TYR A 196 -3.31 -12.02 -3.51
CA TYR A 196 -3.35 -13.32 -2.85
C TYR A 196 -4.52 -13.45 -1.88
N THR A 197 -4.87 -12.38 -1.14
CA THR A 197 -5.96 -12.44 -0.15
C THR A 197 -7.35 -12.35 -0.78
N ASP A 198 -7.47 -11.73 -1.96
CA ASP A 198 -8.75 -11.49 -2.65
C ASP A 198 -9.82 -10.78 -1.77
N GLU A 199 -9.38 -10.07 -0.73
CA GLU A 199 -10.27 -9.47 0.29
C GLU A 199 -11.24 -8.44 -0.30
N TYR A 200 -10.82 -7.73 -1.35
CA TYR A 200 -11.59 -6.66 -2.00
C TYR A 200 -12.15 -7.07 -3.38
N ASN A 201 -12.34 -8.37 -3.63
CA ASN A 201 -12.90 -8.85 -4.88
C ASN A 201 -14.39 -8.45 -5.04
N THR A 202 -14.79 -8.10 -6.25
CA THR A 202 -16.19 -7.80 -6.60
C THR A 202 -17.09 -9.04 -6.52
N ILE A 203 -16.52 -10.23 -6.66
CA ILE A 203 -17.21 -11.51 -6.46
C ILE A 203 -17.26 -11.77 -4.94
N PRO A 204 -18.44 -11.94 -4.34
CA PRO A 204 -18.54 -12.15 -2.90
C PRO A 204 -17.85 -13.43 -2.43
N MET A 205 -17.30 -13.39 -1.21
CA MET A 205 -16.73 -14.55 -0.52
C MET A 205 -17.71 -15.74 -0.53
N GLY A 206 -17.19 -16.93 -0.82
CA GLY A 206 -17.97 -18.17 -0.93
C GLY A 206 -18.58 -18.42 -2.32
N GLN A 207 -18.20 -17.64 -3.34
CA GLN A 207 -18.60 -17.88 -4.73
C GLN A 207 -17.38 -18.24 -5.59
N ALA A 208 -17.62 -19.08 -6.61
CA ALA A 208 -16.62 -19.36 -7.63
C ALA A 208 -16.18 -18.05 -8.32
N GLY A 209 -14.87 -17.89 -8.51
CA GLY A 209 -14.22 -16.70 -9.02
C GLY A 209 -13.75 -15.73 -7.95
N HIS A 210 -14.17 -15.86 -6.68
CA HIS A 210 -13.70 -14.99 -5.59
C HIS A 210 -12.19 -15.05 -5.43
N PHE A 211 -11.59 -16.25 -5.47
CA PHE A 211 -10.14 -16.45 -5.38
C PHE A 211 -9.44 -16.42 -6.75
N GLY A 212 -10.02 -15.72 -7.72
CA GLY A 212 -9.51 -15.66 -9.08
C GLY A 212 -8.13 -15.02 -9.15
N HIS A 213 -7.89 -13.96 -8.38
CA HIS A 213 -6.59 -13.31 -8.35
C HIS A 213 -5.56 -14.19 -7.65
N SER A 214 -5.92 -14.81 -6.51
CA SER A 214 -5.08 -15.75 -5.78
C SER A 214 -4.64 -16.91 -6.67
N ALA A 215 -5.59 -17.51 -7.41
CA ALA A 215 -5.31 -18.61 -8.33
C ALA A 215 -4.32 -18.19 -9.41
N ASN A 216 -4.46 -16.97 -9.94
CA ASN A 216 -3.58 -16.47 -10.98
C ASN A 216 -2.14 -16.28 -10.49
N VAL A 217 -1.92 -15.65 -9.33
CA VAL A 217 -0.57 -15.42 -8.77
C VAL A 217 0.09 -16.68 -8.19
N LEU A 218 -0.67 -17.75 -7.94
CA LEU A 218 -0.16 -19.02 -7.44
C LEU A 218 0.24 -20.01 -8.55
N TYR A 219 -0.45 -19.96 -9.70
CA TYR A 219 -0.46 -21.09 -10.64
C TYR A 219 -0.30 -20.71 -12.11
N ALA A 220 -0.45 -19.45 -12.52
CA ALA A 220 -0.23 -19.04 -13.91
C ALA A 220 1.26 -18.86 -14.24
N GLY A 221 1.62 -18.93 -15.52
CA GLY A 221 3.01 -18.95 -15.99
C GLY A 221 3.22 -19.95 -17.13
N PRO A 222 4.45 -20.12 -17.64
CA PRO A 222 5.71 -19.87 -16.96
C PRO A 222 6.26 -18.44 -17.11
N THR A 223 5.79 -17.67 -18.10
CA THR A 223 6.18 -16.27 -18.25
C THR A 223 5.16 -15.37 -17.56
N ILE A 224 5.64 -14.44 -16.75
CA ILE A 224 4.82 -13.44 -16.07
C ILE A 224 5.34 -12.03 -16.34
N GLY A 225 4.46 -11.05 -16.19
CA GLY A 225 4.79 -9.62 -16.22
C GLY A 225 4.04 -8.90 -15.11
N PHE A 226 4.71 -7.97 -14.47
CA PHE A 226 4.10 -7.06 -13.52
C PHE A 226 4.29 -5.62 -13.99
N GLY A 227 3.23 -4.82 -13.89
CA GLY A 227 3.26 -3.42 -14.23
C GLY A 227 2.48 -2.59 -13.23
N ILE A 228 2.94 -1.37 -12.99
CA ILE A 228 2.27 -0.42 -12.11
C ILE A 228 2.35 0.99 -12.68
N SER A 229 1.22 1.69 -12.65
CA SER A 229 1.06 3.10 -13.00
C SER A 229 0.71 3.90 -11.75
N ASN A 230 0.49 5.21 -11.88
CA ASN A 230 0.02 6.03 -10.76
C ASN A 230 -1.35 5.57 -10.24
N ASN A 231 -2.20 5.00 -11.09
CA ASN A 231 -3.60 4.76 -10.78
C ASN A 231 -3.99 3.28 -10.72
N ALA A 232 -3.11 2.37 -11.14
CA ALA A 232 -3.43 0.94 -11.17
C ALA A 232 -2.18 0.06 -11.21
N ALA A 233 -2.36 -1.21 -10.88
CA ALA A 233 -1.39 -2.28 -11.10
C ALA A 233 -2.00 -3.38 -11.99
N ALA A 234 -1.15 -4.07 -12.74
CA ALA A 234 -1.53 -5.19 -13.59
C ALA A 234 -0.51 -6.32 -13.46
N PHE A 235 -1.02 -7.54 -13.37
CA PHE A 235 -0.25 -8.76 -13.51
C PHE A 235 -0.76 -9.49 -14.75
N VAL A 236 0.15 -9.93 -15.60
CA VAL A 236 -0.16 -10.73 -16.78
C VAL A 236 0.68 -11.99 -16.76
N ALA A 237 0.11 -13.10 -17.20
CA ALA A 237 0.80 -14.38 -17.22
C ALA A 237 0.38 -15.22 -18.42
N ASP A 238 1.30 -16.08 -18.86
CA ASP A 238 0.96 -17.18 -19.76
C ASP A 238 -0.22 -18.00 -19.20
N PRO A 239 -0.99 -18.67 -20.09
CA PRO A 239 -2.00 -19.63 -19.69
C PRO A 239 -1.48 -20.66 -18.70
N VAL A 240 -2.32 -21.10 -17.76
CA VAL A 240 -1.94 -22.07 -16.73
C VAL A 240 -1.46 -23.38 -17.38
N GLY A 241 -0.24 -23.79 -17.02
CA GLY A 241 0.34 -25.04 -17.50
C GLY A 241 -0.40 -26.27 -16.97
N ALA A 242 -0.28 -27.40 -17.69
CA ALA A 242 -0.99 -28.64 -17.35
C ALA A 242 -0.73 -29.14 -15.91
N SER A 243 0.46 -28.93 -15.35
CA SER A 243 0.82 -29.32 -13.99
C SER A 243 0.08 -28.56 -12.90
N SER A 244 -0.37 -27.34 -13.20
CA SER A 244 -1.01 -26.45 -12.23
C SER A 244 -2.49 -26.20 -12.53
N TYR A 245 -3.01 -26.74 -13.64
CA TYR A 245 -4.38 -26.53 -14.12
C TYR A 245 -5.44 -26.99 -13.11
N ASP A 246 -5.24 -28.16 -12.50
CA ASP A 246 -6.19 -28.69 -11.51
C ASP A 246 -6.19 -27.85 -10.22
N ALA A 247 -5.01 -27.42 -9.76
CA ALA A 247 -4.88 -26.57 -8.56
C ALA A 247 -5.46 -25.17 -8.80
N PHE A 248 -5.21 -24.59 -9.97
CA PHE A 248 -5.81 -23.34 -10.40
C PHE A 248 -7.34 -23.43 -10.43
N ASN A 249 -7.89 -24.44 -11.12
CA ASN A 249 -9.34 -24.59 -11.23
C ASN A 249 -9.98 -24.90 -9.89
N TRP A 250 -9.32 -25.68 -9.04
CA TRP A 250 -9.80 -25.93 -7.70
C TRP A 250 -9.94 -24.62 -6.91
N LEU A 251 -8.89 -23.78 -6.90
CA LEU A 251 -8.90 -22.53 -6.16
C LEU A 251 -9.88 -21.52 -6.75
N TYR A 252 -9.91 -21.38 -8.09
CA TYR A 252 -10.86 -20.52 -8.78
C TYR A 252 -12.31 -20.88 -8.43
N ASN A 253 -12.64 -22.18 -8.36
CA ASN A 253 -13.99 -22.64 -8.04
C ASN A 253 -14.22 -22.86 -6.53
N TYR A 254 -13.26 -22.50 -5.67
CA TYR A 254 -13.37 -22.72 -4.24
C TYR A 254 -14.42 -21.76 -3.63
N ALA A 255 -15.50 -22.35 -3.12
CA ALA A 255 -16.63 -21.64 -2.53
C ALA A 255 -16.59 -21.58 -0.99
N GLY A 256 -15.44 -21.85 -0.38
CA GLY A 256 -15.24 -21.69 1.06
C GLY A 256 -14.66 -20.31 1.41
N THR A 257 -14.20 -20.16 2.66
CA THR A 257 -13.67 -18.89 3.19
C THR A 257 -12.16 -18.92 3.46
N THR A 258 -11.54 -20.10 3.47
CA THR A 258 -10.11 -20.25 3.79
C THR A 258 -9.52 -21.38 2.95
N PRO A 259 -9.06 -21.09 1.72
CA PRO A 259 -8.43 -22.10 0.89
C PRO A 259 -7.12 -22.59 1.53
N ASN A 260 -6.82 -23.89 1.38
CA ASN A 260 -5.59 -24.50 1.89
C ASN A 260 -4.38 -24.13 1.03
N THR A 261 -3.93 -22.88 1.11
CA THR A 261 -2.73 -22.35 0.45
C THR A 261 -1.87 -21.61 1.48
N ASN A 262 -0.59 -21.43 1.16
CA ASN A 262 0.37 -20.80 2.06
C ASN A 262 0.80 -19.44 1.50
N PHE A 263 0.71 -18.39 2.32
CA PHE A 263 1.34 -17.12 1.99
C PHE A 263 2.76 -17.03 2.52
N ILE A 264 3.51 -16.06 2.02
CA ILE A 264 4.93 -15.85 2.32
C ILE A 264 5.13 -14.63 3.23
N SER A 265 6.17 -14.70 4.06
CA SER A 265 6.67 -13.52 4.78
C SER A 265 7.31 -12.54 3.79
N LYS A 266 7.22 -11.24 4.07
CA LYS A 266 7.95 -10.21 3.32
C LYS A 266 9.45 -10.48 3.27
N ASP A 267 10.01 -11.11 4.31
CA ASP A 267 11.44 -11.41 4.40
C ASP A 267 11.86 -12.63 3.58
N SER A 268 10.94 -13.30 2.86
CA SER A 268 11.29 -14.37 1.92
C SER A 268 12.11 -13.86 0.72
N VAL A 269 12.07 -12.54 0.46
CA VAL A 269 12.91 -11.85 -0.51
C VAL A 269 13.67 -10.73 0.23
N PRO A 270 15.00 -10.83 0.35
CA PRO A 270 15.80 -9.78 0.99
C PRO A 270 15.83 -8.51 0.14
N GLU A 271 16.09 -7.36 0.78
CA GLU A 271 16.39 -6.09 0.10
C GLU A 271 17.62 -6.20 -0.80
#